data_AF-A0A9X4QVN9-F1
#
_entry.id   AF-A0A9X4QVN9-F1
#
_cell.length_a   1.000
_cell.length_b   1.000
_cell.length_c   1.000
_cell.angle_alpha   90.00
_cell.angle_beta   90.00
_cell.angle_gamma   90.00
#
_symmetry.space_group_name_H-M   'P 1'
#
loop_
_entity.id
_entity.type
_entity.pdbx_description
1 polymer ?
#
loop_
_entity_poly.entity_id
_entity_poly.type
_entity_poly.pdbx_seq_one_letter_code
_entity_poly.pdbx_strand_id
1 'polypeptide(L)'
;MRKARMYPFERNRYFYGKLLTVRDFESEQKYLNDKRRLLNRLLFGSGVVAGMQVVAVDDKTVTVEMGLAIDYSGREVVIPSPVTLKLSMIEGFTNNEYKKNVYLYVAYDEKGREPVHSVGNSSIRGEEVSEYNRVLESYRLFVKEEAPAATSFEHVRLLEDVAVLYQDAHVRVSQRMPKYVNPDDVVDVTLVVEKTLQTARVAVSFDYESDGFDPVGGDGRHVEFLEPGDGQDTEYRLTYSVKVKDRPDTVATLSLPPQSVTLTIGDQRVPIDHAAVHKVDIISQPVMERILKTWYERSLDQAAEGGVRSGTLSGENRIASAWIHLYDRAGRARSLRRVRAERLPASAAVPCGPGRRASPFFRRVERLRPRIRREAEA
;
A
#
# COMPACT_ATOMS: atom_id res chain seq x y z
N MET A 1 0.70 -13.99 -23.04
CA MET A 1 1.07 -13.10 -21.91
C MET A 1 2.42 -12.45 -22.20
N ARG A 2 2.45 -11.20 -22.69
CA ARG A 2 3.70 -10.47 -22.93
C ARG A 2 4.15 -9.84 -21.62
N LYS A 3 5.34 -10.19 -21.12
CA LYS A 3 6.03 -9.42 -20.07
C LYS A 3 6.09 -7.98 -20.56
N ALA A 4 5.49 -7.04 -19.81
CA ALA A 4 5.58 -5.62 -20.11
C ALA A 4 6.96 -5.10 -19.71
N ARG A 5 8.02 -5.63 -20.34
CA ARG A 5 9.34 -5.01 -20.24
C ARG A 5 9.24 -3.66 -20.94
N MET A 6 9.34 -2.59 -20.16
CA MET A 6 9.35 -1.19 -20.63
C MET A 6 10.64 -0.85 -21.40
N TYR A 7 11.61 -1.77 -21.41
CA TYR A 7 12.91 -1.65 -22.05
C TYR A 7 13.19 -2.87 -22.96
N PRO A 8 14.00 -2.73 -24.02
CA PRO A 8 14.77 -1.53 -24.40
C PRO A 8 13.88 -0.38 -24.90
N PHE A 9 14.36 0.86 -24.71
CA PHE A 9 13.64 2.05 -25.16
C PHE A 9 14.04 2.39 -26.60
N GLU A 10 13.06 2.40 -27.49
CA GLU A 10 13.22 2.82 -28.88
C GLU A 10 12.45 4.10 -29.12
N ARG A 11 13.06 5.06 -29.80
CA ARG A 11 12.42 6.32 -30.20
C ARG A 11 12.60 6.55 -31.68
N ASN A 12 11.64 7.24 -32.27
CA ASN A 12 11.71 7.63 -33.66
C ASN A 12 12.94 8.51 -33.92
N ARG A 13 13.69 8.19 -34.97
CA ARG A 13 14.79 9.03 -35.48
C ARG A 13 14.28 9.85 -36.66
N TYR A 14 14.24 11.17 -36.48
CA TYR A 14 13.91 12.13 -37.50
C TYR A 14 15.07 12.37 -38.46
N PHE A 15 14.79 12.40 -39.76
CA PHE A 15 15.72 12.79 -40.82
C PHE A 15 14.94 13.35 -42.02
N TYR A 16 15.61 14.13 -42.87
CA TYR A 16 14.98 14.77 -44.02
C TYR A 16 14.44 13.75 -45.03
N GLY A 17 13.22 13.99 -45.51
CA GLY A 17 12.53 13.08 -46.44
C GLY A 17 11.93 11.83 -45.81
N LYS A 18 11.97 11.68 -44.47
CA LYS A 18 11.30 10.58 -43.79
C LYS A 18 9.78 10.75 -43.83
N LEU A 19 9.07 9.76 -44.35
CA LEU A 19 7.61 9.68 -44.24
C LEU A 19 7.23 9.17 -42.85
N LEU A 20 6.35 9.89 -42.16
CA LEU A 20 5.84 9.53 -40.84
C LEU A 20 4.46 8.91 -40.97
N THR A 21 4.25 7.83 -40.22
CA THR A 21 2.98 7.09 -40.14
C THR A 21 2.43 7.14 -38.72
N VAL A 22 1.17 6.71 -38.54
CA VAL A 22 0.54 6.60 -37.21
C VAL A 22 1.42 5.79 -36.25
N ARG A 23 2.03 4.70 -36.74
CA ARG A 23 2.96 3.86 -35.98
C ARG A 23 4.14 4.64 -35.40
N ASP A 24 4.68 5.62 -36.12
CA ASP A 24 5.81 6.42 -35.66
C ASP A 24 5.41 7.31 -34.47
N PHE A 25 4.23 7.94 -34.55
CA PHE A 25 3.70 8.78 -33.48
C PHE A 25 3.26 7.96 -32.25
N GLU A 26 2.67 6.78 -32.45
CA GLU A 26 2.37 5.84 -31.36
C GLU A 26 3.64 5.39 -30.66
N SER A 27 4.71 5.12 -31.42
CA SER A 27 6.01 4.73 -30.86
C SER A 27 6.61 5.84 -30.01
N GLU A 28 6.43 7.12 -30.39
CA GLU A 28 6.86 8.27 -29.59
C GLU A 28 6.06 8.42 -28.30
N GLN A 29 4.73 8.29 -28.36
CA GLN A 29 3.88 8.30 -27.15
C GLN A 29 4.29 7.18 -26.19
N LYS A 30 4.47 5.96 -26.73
CA LYS A 30 4.91 4.80 -25.96
C LYS A 30 6.29 5.02 -25.33
N TYR A 31 7.25 5.58 -26.07
CA TYR A 31 8.59 5.86 -25.55
C TYR A 31 8.55 6.78 -24.32
N LEU A 32 7.81 7.89 -24.40
CA LEU A 32 7.69 8.84 -23.29
C LEU A 32 6.93 8.23 -22.11
N ASN A 33 5.85 7.50 -22.39
CA ASN A 33 5.06 6.82 -21.37
C ASN A 33 5.88 5.74 -20.64
N ASP A 34 6.63 4.92 -21.35
CA ASP A 34 7.45 3.87 -20.75
C ASP A 34 8.61 4.47 -19.93
N LYS A 35 9.21 5.59 -20.38
CA LYS A 35 10.21 6.33 -19.60
C LYS A 35 9.64 6.87 -18.29
N ARG A 36 8.46 7.50 -18.35
CA ARG A 36 7.75 8.04 -17.18
C ARG A 36 7.36 6.93 -16.21
N ARG A 37 6.75 5.85 -16.71
CA ARG A 37 6.37 4.67 -15.93
C ARG A 37 7.57 4.02 -15.23
N LEU A 38 8.69 3.87 -15.95
CA LEU A 38 9.91 3.35 -15.35
C LEU A 38 10.42 4.27 -14.22
N LEU A 39 10.48 5.59 -14.45
CA LEU A 39 10.92 6.54 -13.43
C LEU A 39 10.02 6.49 -12.19
N ASN A 40 8.70 6.45 -12.38
CA ASN A 40 7.74 6.34 -11.29
C ASN A 40 7.98 5.07 -10.47
N ARG A 41 8.14 3.94 -11.16
CA ARG A 41 8.37 2.64 -10.55
C ARG A 41 9.69 2.59 -9.75
N LEU A 42 10.77 3.16 -10.28
CA LEU A 42 12.10 3.11 -9.66
C LEU A 42 12.29 4.12 -8.52
N LEU A 43 11.63 5.28 -8.59
CA LEU A 43 11.83 6.36 -7.62
C LEU A 43 10.76 6.39 -6.53
N PHE A 44 9.50 6.11 -6.89
CA PHE A 44 8.36 6.25 -5.97
C PHE A 44 7.74 4.90 -5.59
N GLY A 45 7.88 3.88 -6.43
CA GLY A 45 7.24 2.58 -6.21
C GLY A 45 5.78 2.56 -6.63
N SER A 46 4.94 1.86 -5.87
CA SER A 46 3.48 1.85 -6.04
C SER A 46 2.74 2.21 -4.75
N GLY A 47 1.57 2.85 -4.91
CA GLY A 47 0.71 3.27 -3.81
C GLY A 47 0.07 4.64 -4.03
N VAL A 48 -0.69 5.09 -3.04
CA VAL A 48 -1.28 6.43 -3.01
C VAL A 48 -0.18 7.46 -2.75
N VAL A 49 -0.04 8.44 -3.64
CA VAL A 49 0.95 9.52 -3.54
C VAL A 49 0.37 10.72 -2.80
N ALA A 50 -0.86 11.12 -3.15
CA ALA A 50 -1.55 12.24 -2.54
C ALA A 50 -3.08 12.09 -2.66
N GLY A 51 -3.82 12.51 -1.63
CA GLY A 51 -5.27 12.49 -1.64
C GLY A 51 -5.85 11.07 -1.59
N MET A 52 -6.90 10.80 -2.38
CA MET A 52 -7.62 9.52 -2.42
C MET A 52 -8.12 9.05 -1.05
N GLN A 53 -8.38 9.99 -0.15
CA GLN A 53 -8.99 9.66 1.13
C GLN A 53 -10.41 9.17 0.89
N VAL A 54 -10.78 8.10 1.59
CA VAL A 54 -12.15 7.62 1.55
C VAL A 54 -12.86 8.04 2.83
N VAL A 55 -14.01 8.68 2.64
CA VAL A 55 -14.88 9.15 3.71
C VAL A 55 -16.22 8.42 3.57
N ALA A 56 -16.63 7.72 4.62
CA ALA A 56 -17.99 7.18 4.70
C ALA A 56 -18.98 8.34 4.89
N VAL A 57 -19.98 8.42 4.02
CA VAL A 57 -21.05 9.42 4.11
C VAL A 57 -22.24 8.83 4.87
N ASP A 58 -22.61 7.60 4.55
CA ASP A 58 -23.58 6.76 5.27
C ASP A 58 -23.16 5.28 5.19
N ASP A 59 -24.01 4.37 5.68
CA ASP A 59 -23.74 2.91 5.72
C ASP A 59 -23.56 2.27 4.34
N LYS A 60 -24.00 2.94 3.26
CA LYS A 60 -24.04 2.40 1.89
C LYS A 60 -23.37 3.30 0.87
N THR A 61 -22.76 4.39 1.30
CA THR A 61 -22.18 5.39 0.43
C THR A 61 -20.84 5.88 0.94
N VAL A 62 -19.89 5.93 0.02
CA VAL A 62 -18.53 6.36 0.27
C VAL A 62 -18.19 7.47 -0.70
N THR A 63 -17.46 8.45 -0.22
CA THR A 63 -16.84 9.47 -1.06
C THR A 63 -15.35 9.20 -1.13
N VAL A 64 -14.84 9.09 -2.35
CA VAL A 64 -13.40 9.04 -2.63
C VAL A 64 -12.97 10.43 -3.04
N GLU A 65 -12.10 11.04 -2.24
CA GLU A 65 -11.55 12.36 -2.50
C GLU A 65 -10.61 12.35 -3.71
N MET A 66 -10.41 13.53 -4.30
CA MET A 66 -9.45 13.71 -5.39
C MET A 66 -8.04 13.28 -4.98
N GLY A 67 -7.25 12.78 -5.93
CA GLY A 67 -5.89 12.36 -5.63
C GLY A 67 -5.17 11.64 -6.77
N LEU A 68 -3.95 11.21 -6.46
CA LEU A 68 -3.03 10.52 -7.36
C LEU A 68 -2.47 9.27 -6.68
N ALA A 69 -2.50 8.16 -7.40
CA ALA A 69 -1.78 6.95 -7.05
C ALA A 69 -0.91 6.48 -8.22
N ILE A 70 0.11 5.68 -7.91
CA ILE A 70 0.95 5.00 -8.89
C ILE A 70 0.69 3.50 -8.75
N ASP A 71 0.34 2.85 -9.86
CA ASP A 71 0.13 1.40 -9.86
C ASP A 71 1.44 0.60 -9.94
N TYR A 72 1.37 -0.72 -9.85
CA TYR A 72 2.55 -1.59 -9.94
C TYR A 72 3.28 -1.55 -11.29
N SER A 73 2.69 -0.91 -12.31
CA SER A 73 3.31 -0.69 -13.61
C SER A 73 3.76 0.76 -13.81
N GLY A 74 3.85 1.54 -12.73
CA GLY A 74 4.31 2.93 -12.78
C GLY A 74 3.32 3.89 -13.43
N ARG A 75 2.07 3.46 -13.69
CA ARG A 75 1.01 4.30 -14.27
C ARG A 75 0.37 5.15 -13.20
N GLU A 76 0.21 6.41 -13.51
CA GLU A 76 -0.49 7.39 -12.72
C GLU A 76 -2.00 7.19 -12.85
N VAL A 77 -2.67 7.05 -11.71
CA VAL A 77 -4.12 6.95 -11.61
C VAL A 77 -4.60 8.20 -10.92
N VAL A 78 -5.32 9.06 -11.64
CA VAL A 78 -5.77 10.37 -11.15
C VAL A 78 -7.28 10.35 -10.96
N ILE A 79 -7.73 10.69 -9.75
CA ILE A 79 -9.12 11.03 -9.46
C ILE A 79 -9.19 12.57 -9.43
N PRO A 80 -9.71 13.23 -10.49
CA PRO A 80 -9.60 14.67 -10.65
C PRO A 80 -10.58 15.47 -9.77
N SER A 81 -11.68 14.83 -9.33
CA SER A 81 -12.71 15.43 -8.48
C SER A 81 -13.25 14.37 -7.52
N PRO A 82 -13.75 14.76 -6.34
CA PRO A 82 -14.35 13.83 -5.40
C PRO A 82 -15.52 13.07 -6.04
N VAL A 83 -15.62 11.77 -5.78
CA VAL A 83 -16.70 10.93 -6.29
C VAL A 83 -17.41 10.21 -5.16
N THR A 84 -18.70 10.45 -5.05
CA THR A 84 -19.58 9.73 -4.14
C THR A 84 -20.18 8.53 -4.85
N LEU A 85 -19.98 7.35 -4.29
CA LEU A 85 -20.44 6.07 -4.83
C LEU A 85 -21.35 5.38 -3.82
N LYS A 86 -22.48 4.86 -4.31
CA LYS A 86 -23.27 3.88 -3.57
C LYS A 86 -22.62 2.51 -3.73
N LEU A 87 -22.41 1.77 -2.65
CA LEU A 87 -21.76 0.45 -2.68
C LEU A 87 -22.43 -0.50 -3.67
N SER A 88 -23.76 -0.48 -3.75
CA SER A 88 -24.54 -1.30 -4.68
C SER A 88 -24.28 -1.02 -6.17
N MET A 89 -23.69 0.14 -6.50
CA MET A 89 -23.35 0.54 -7.86
C MET A 89 -21.87 0.28 -8.18
N ILE A 90 -21.06 -0.09 -7.20
CA ILE A 90 -19.63 -0.33 -7.41
C ILE A 90 -19.45 -1.74 -7.98
N GLU A 91 -18.65 -1.83 -9.04
CA GLU A 91 -18.30 -3.10 -9.65
C GLU A 91 -17.66 -4.04 -8.63
N GLY A 92 -18.07 -5.31 -8.63
CA GLY A 92 -17.58 -6.33 -7.70
C GLY A 92 -18.34 -6.37 -6.37
N PHE A 93 -19.28 -5.44 -6.11
CA PHE A 93 -20.11 -5.51 -4.91
C PHE A 93 -21.21 -6.54 -5.10
N THR A 94 -21.16 -7.65 -4.36
CA THR A 94 -22.27 -8.59 -4.27
C THR A 94 -23.15 -8.19 -3.09
N ASN A 95 -24.46 -8.02 -3.34
CA ASN A 95 -25.43 -7.61 -2.31
C ASN A 95 -25.77 -8.75 -1.32
N ASN A 96 -24.84 -9.69 -1.14
CA ASN A 96 -24.95 -10.76 -0.18
C ASN A 96 -24.78 -10.13 1.20
N GLU A 97 -25.91 -9.68 1.75
CA GLU A 97 -26.15 -9.26 3.14
C GLU A 97 -24.90 -8.69 3.79
N TYR A 98 -24.69 -7.36 3.87
CA TYR A 98 -23.60 -6.58 4.51
C TYR A 98 -22.77 -7.25 5.66
N LYS A 99 -22.20 -8.43 5.42
CA LYS A 99 -21.67 -9.40 6.40
C LYS A 99 -20.16 -9.53 6.28
N LYS A 100 -19.61 -9.04 5.18
CA LYS A 100 -18.21 -9.20 4.80
C LYS A 100 -17.54 -7.84 4.69
N ASN A 101 -16.25 -7.81 5.04
CA ASN A 101 -15.41 -6.65 4.79
C ASN A 101 -15.20 -6.52 3.29
N VAL A 102 -15.26 -5.30 2.79
CA VAL A 102 -15.13 -5.00 1.37
C VAL A 102 -14.01 -3.99 1.20
N TYR A 103 -13.08 -4.28 0.29
CA TYR A 103 -11.91 -3.46 0.03
C TYR A 103 -12.08 -2.72 -1.28
N LEU A 104 -11.89 -1.40 -1.26
CA LEU A 104 -11.96 -0.58 -2.48
C LEU A 104 -10.61 -0.51 -3.18
N TYR A 105 -10.72 -0.58 -4.49
CA TYR A 105 -9.60 -0.64 -5.40
C TYR A 105 -9.76 0.41 -6.48
N VAL A 106 -8.64 1.03 -6.86
CA VAL A 106 -8.57 1.91 -8.02
C VAL A 106 -7.56 1.36 -9.03
N ALA A 107 -8.02 1.19 -10.28
CA ALA A 107 -7.18 0.79 -11.40
C ALA A 107 -7.13 1.88 -12.48
N TYR A 108 -6.00 1.96 -13.15
CA TYR A 108 -5.85 2.72 -14.38
C TYR A 108 -6.77 2.16 -15.47
N ASP A 109 -7.44 3.05 -16.20
CA ASP A 109 -8.34 2.71 -17.30
C ASP A 109 -8.12 3.66 -18.48
N GLU A 110 -8.44 3.24 -19.70
CA GLU A 110 -8.35 4.07 -20.90
C GLU A 110 -9.66 3.98 -21.67
N LYS A 111 -10.19 5.13 -22.10
CA LYS A 111 -11.45 5.19 -22.85
C LYS A 111 -11.28 6.03 -24.11
N GLY A 112 -11.76 5.50 -25.24
CA GLY A 112 -11.90 6.28 -26.46
C GLY A 112 -12.82 7.49 -26.24
N ARG A 113 -12.43 8.64 -26.78
CA ARG A 113 -13.18 9.90 -26.78
C ARG A 113 -13.21 10.45 -28.19
N GLU A 114 -14.26 11.20 -28.49
CA GLU A 114 -14.46 11.82 -29.80
C GLU A 114 -14.52 10.74 -30.91
N PRO A 115 -15.58 9.90 -30.92
CA PRO A 115 -15.75 8.85 -31.93
C PRO A 115 -15.85 9.45 -33.33
N VAL A 116 -15.21 8.82 -34.30
CA VAL A 116 -15.18 9.26 -35.70
C VAL A 116 -15.30 8.10 -36.68
N HIS A 117 -15.82 8.42 -37.87
CA HIS A 117 -15.80 7.53 -39.01
C HIS A 117 -14.46 7.69 -39.76
N SER A 118 -13.66 6.64 -39.75
CA SER A 118 -12.39 6.53 -40.44
C SER A 118 -12.66 6.07 -41.87
N VAL A 119 -12.35 6.93 -42.83
CA VAL A 119 -12.49 6.64 -44.27
C VAL A 119 -11.42 5.68 -44.80
N GLY A 120 -10.41 5.34 -44.00
CA GLY A 120 -9.27 4.51 -44.41
C GLY A 120 -9.43 3.00 -44.22
N ASN A 121 -10.50 2.53 -43.56
CA ASN A 121 -10.69 1.12 -43.21
C ASN A 121 -11.95 0.57 -43.90
N SER A 122 -11.86 0.30 -45.20
CA SER A 122 -12.99 -0.07 -46.07
C SER A 122 -13.59 -1.47 -45.83
N SER A 123 -13.19 -2.15 -44.76
CA SER A 123 -13.62 -3.51 -44.42
C SER A 123 -14.70 -3.60 -43.34
N ILE A 124 -15.09 -2.47 -42.71
CA ILE A 124 -16.11 -2.44 -41.66
C ILE A 124 -17.41 -1.85 -42.26
N ARG A 125 -18.50 -2.62 -42.24
CA ARG A 125 -19.82 -2.20 -42.73
C ARG A 125 -20.31 -0.97 -41.93
N GLY A 126 -20.86 0.00 -42.65
CA GLY A 126 -21.00 1.40 -42.24
C GLY A 126 -22.04 1.77 -41.17
N GLU A 127 -22.10 1.06 -40.05
CA GLU A 127 -22.90 1.50 -38.89
C GLU A 127 -22.15 1.43 -37.54
N GLU A 128 -20.92 0.91 -37.50
CA GLU A 128 -20.11 0.88 -36.28
C GLU A 128 -19.14 2.07 -36.20
N VAL A 129 -18.99 2.66 -35.01
CA VAL A 129 -17.93 3.63 -34.71
C VAL A 129 -16.59 2.97 -35.05
N SER A 130 -15.91 3.48 -36.06
CA SER A 130 -14.70 2.83 -36.56
C SER A 130 -13.45 3.18 -35.76
N GLU A 131 -13.35 4.41 -35.21
CA GLU A 131 -12.16 4.89 -34.48
C GLU A 131 -12.50 6.04 -33.51
N TYR A 132 -11.53 6.41 -32.66
CA TYR A 132 -11.63 7.55 -31.72
C TYR A 132 -10.48 8.54 -31.93
N ASN A 133 -10.76 9.85 -31.93
CA ASN A 133 -9.72 10.87 -32.07
C ASN A 133 -8.83 11.02 -30.83
N ARG A 134 -9.33 10.64 -29.65
CA ARG A 134 -8.60 10.79 -28.38
C ARG A 134 -8.72 9.56 -27.52
N VAL A 135 -7.66 9.31 -26.74
CA VAL A 135 -7.69 8.39 -25.61
C VAL A 135 -7.73 9.22 -24.33
N LEU A 136 -8.74 9.00 -23.50
CA LEU A 136 -8.83 9.56 -22.16
C LEU A 136 -8.24 8.55 -21.18
N GLU A 137 -7.10 8.90 -20.58
CA GLU A 137 -6.62 8.24 -19.37
C GLU A 137 -7.63 8.51 -18.24
N SER A 138 -8.15 7.44 -17.65
CA SER A 138 -9.22 7.43 -16.66
C SER A 138 -8.83 6.47 -15.53
N TYR A 139 -9.75 6.31 -14.59
CA TYR A 139 -9.66 5.30 -13.54
C TYR A 139 -10.96 4.48 -13.50
N ARG A 140 -10.87 3.32 -12.86
CA ARG A 140 -11.98 2.44 -12.53
C ARG A 140 -11.95 2.12 -11.04
N LEU A 141 -13.06 2.37 -10.36
CA LEU A 141 -13.28 2.02 -8.96
C LEU A 141 -14.08 0.72 -8.90
N PHE A 142 -13.59 -0.24 -8.13
CA PHE A 142 -14.23 -1.54 -7.94
C PHE A 142 -13.90 -2.06 -6.55
N VAL A 143 -14.63 -3.08 -6.09
CA VAL A 143 -14.41 -3.68 -4.78
C VAL A 143 -14.06 -5.16 -4.87
N LYS A 144 -13.35 -5.67 -3.86
CA LYS A 144 -13.14 -7.10 -3.63
C LYS A 144 -13.45 -7.46 -2.18
N GLU A 145 -13.91 -8.68 -1.96
CA GLU A 145 -14.17 -9.23 -0.61
C GLU A 145 -12.89 -9.72 0.08
N GLU A 146 -11.88 -10.12 -0.70
CA GLU A 146 -10.60 -10.57 -0.16
C GLU A 146 -9.70 -9.38 0.17
N ALA A 147 -9.14 -9.40 1.37
CA ALA A 147 -8.20 -8.39 1.83
C ALA A 147 -6.91 -8.43 1.00
N PRO A 148 -6.37 -7.28 0.56
CA PRO A 148 -5.06 -7.27 -0.06
C PRO A 148 -4.02 -7.79 0.94
N ALA A 149 -3.10 -8.63 0.47
CA ALA A 149 -1.96 -9.05 1.27
C ALA A 149 -1.17 -7.82 1.72
N ALA A 150 -0.85 -7.69 3.01
CA ALA A 150 -0.09 -6.55 3.53
C ALA A 150 1.28 -6.38 2.83
N THR A 151 1.87 -7.49 2.39
CA THR A 151 3.13 -7.52 1.64
C THR A 151 3.01 -7.11 0.18
N SER A 152 1.79 -6.94 -0.34
CA SER A 152 1.57 -6.33 -1.67
C SER A 152 1.95 -4.85 -1.66
N PHE A 153 1.70 -4.15 -0.54
CA PHE A 153 2.07 -2.75 -0.38
C PHE A 153 3.60 -2.63 -0.29
N GLU A 154 4.19 -1.93 -1.27
CA GLU A 154 5.63 -1.94 -1.44
C GLU A 154 6.40 -1.29 -0.28
N HIS A 155 5.86 -0.21 0.29
CA HIS A 155 6.46 0.44 1.47
C HIS A 155 6.36 -0.45 2.71
N VAL A 156 5.24 -1.15 2.91
CA VAL A 156 5.09 -2.14 4.00
C VAL A 156 6.15 -3.23 3.83
N ARG A 157 6.24 -3.82 2.63
CA ARG A 157 7.24 -4.85 2.33
C ARG A 157 8.68 -4.38 2.53
N LEU A 158 8.98 -3.08 2.37
CA LEU A 158 10.31 -2.52 2.57
C LEU A 158 10.64 -2.29 4.06
N LEU A 159 9.67 -1.81 4.85
CA LEU A 159 9.88 -1.34 6.21
C LEU A 159 9.59 -2.41 7.27
N GLU A 160 8.58 -3.24 7.01
CA GLU A 160 7.97 -4.13 7.98
C GLU A 160 8.01 -5.58 7.50
N ASP A 161 8.18 -6.47 8.46
CA ASP A 161 7.92 -7.88 8.34
C ASP A 161 6.51 -8.15 8.88
N VAL A 162 5.70 -8.86 8.11
CA VAL A 162 4.28 -9.12 8.45
C VAL A 162 4.06 -10.62 8.47
N ALA A 163 3.66 -11.14 9.63
CA ALA A 163 3.35 -12.54 9.83
C ALA A 163 1.86 -12.68 10.11
N VAL A 164 1.15 -13.46 9.28
CA VAL A 164 -0.27 -13.73 9.47
C VAL A 164 -0.41 -14.92 10.41
N LEU A 165 -1.09 -14.73 11.53
CA LEU A 165 -1.36 -15.77 12.53
C LEU A 165 -2.57 -16.61 12.13
N TYR A 166 -3.64 -15.93 11.72
CA TYR A 166 -4.88 -16.56 11.31
C TYR A 166 -5.57 -15.71 10.26
N GLN A 167 -6.18 -16.35 9.27
CA GLN A 167 -6.99 -15.66 8.27
C GLN A 167 -8.08 -16.59 7.75
N ASP A 168 -9.32 -16.14 7.84
CA ASP A 168 -10.46 -16.73 7.14
C ASP A 168 -11.28 -15.63 6.44
N ALA A 169 -12.54 -15.92 6.10
CA ALA A 169 -13.42 -14.96 5.44
C ALA A 169 -13.87 -13.80 6.36
N HIS A 170 -13.78 -13.97 7.68
CA HIS A 170 -14.41 -13.09 8.67
C HIS A 170 -13.40 -12.40 9.59
N VAL A 171 -12.26 -13.03 9.85
CA VAL A 171 -11.22 -12.56 10.78
C VAL A 171 -9.85 -12.72 10.16
N ARG A 172 -9.02 -11.69 10.31
CA ARG A 172 -7.60 -11.74 10.01
C ARG A 172 -6.80 -11.23 11.20
N VAL A 173 -5.97 -12.09 11.77
CA VAL A 173 -5.04 -11.75 12.84
C VAL A 173 -3.63 -11.78 12.26
N SER A 174 -2.92 -10.67 12.35
CA SER A 174 -1.55 -10.55 11.85
C SER A 174 -0.68 -9.76 12.81
N GLN A 175 0.61 -10.02 12.77
CA GLN A 175 1.62 -9.30 13.53
C GLN A 175 2.55 -8.57 12.58
N ARG A 176 2.94 -7.36 12.97
CA ARG A 176 3.79 -6.45 12.20
C ARG A 176 4.95 -6.00 13.07
N MET A 177 6.16 -6.10 12.51
CA MET A 177 7.40 -5.74 13.17
C MET A 177 8.34 -5.06 12.17
N PRO A 178 9.18 -4.09 12.59
CA PRO A 178 10.19 -3.52 11.70
C PRO A 178 11.19 -4.58 11.20
N LYS A 179 11.69 -4.43 9.97
CA LYS A 179 12.71 -5.32 9.38
C LYS A 179 14.13 -5.07 9.85
N TYR A 180 14.41 -3.84 10.24
CA TYR A 180 15.73 -3.35 10.59
C TYR A 180 15.64 -2.63 11.92
N VAL A 181 16.54 -2.97 12.85
CA VAL A 181 16.58 -2.39 14.19
C VAL A 181 18.03 -2.13 14.61
N ASN A 182 18.26 -1.14 15.46
CA ASN A 182 19.58 -0.91 16.03
C ASN A 182 19.74 -1.61 17.39
N PRO A 183 20.97 -1.97 17.80
CA PRO A 183 21.28 -2.45 19.13
C PRO A 183 20.69 -1.55 20.23
N ASP A 184 20.25 -2.17 21.33
CA ASP A 184 19.68 -1.51 22.53
C ASP A 184 18.38 -0.72 22.34
N ASP A 185 17.87 -0.58 21.11
CA ASP A 185 16.58 0.06 20.87
C ASP A 185 15.43 -0.74 21.49
N VAL A 186 14.37 0.00 21.85
CA VAL A 186 13.07 -0.59 22.18
C VAL A 186 12.19 -0.48 20.94
N VAL A 187 11.68 -1.62 20.48
CA VAL A 187 10.96 -1.74 19.22
C VAL A 187 9.55 -2.24 19.47
N ASP A 188 8.61 -1.62 18.79
CA ASP A 188 7.20 -1.96 18.88
C ASP A 188 6.82 -3.09 17.91
N VAL A 189 6.12 -4.07 18.46
CA VAL A 189 5.48 -5.15 17.72
C VAL A 189 3.98 -4.93 17.79
N THR A 190 3.33 -4.86 16.62
CA THR A 190 1.90 -4.54 16.53
C THR A 190 1.10 -5.77 16.10
N LEU A 191 0.21 -6.24 16.97
CA LEU A 191 -0.85 -7.18 16.64
C LEU A 191 -2.00 -6.38 16.01
N VAL A 192 -2.42 -6.80 14.81
CA VAL A 192 -3.56 -6.24 14.08
C VAL A 192 -4.61 -7.33 13.97
N VAL A 193 -5.78 -7.07 14.57
CA VAL A 193 -6.96 -7.92 14.51
C VAL A 193 -8.00 -7.23 13.66
N GLU A 194 -8.27 -7.77 12.49
CA GLU A 194 -9.34 -7.33 11.62
C GLU A 194 -10.49 -8.34 11.69
N LYS A 195 -11.73 -7.87 11.75
CA LYS A 195 -12.91 -8.72 11.77
C LYS A 195 -14.08 -8.11 11.02
N THR A 196 -15.07 -8.92 10.67
CA THR A 196 -16.36 -8.41 10.18
C THR A 196 -17.26 -7.99 11.35
N LEU A 197 -18.22 -7.10 11.08
CA LEU A 197 -19.14 -6.58 12.09
C LEU A 197 -19.97 -7.67 12.81
N GLN A 198 -20.24 -8.79 12.15
CA GLN A 198 -21.02 -9.90 12.73
C GLN A 198 -20.17 -10.92 13.46
N THR A 199 -18.84 -10.82 13.33
CA THR A 199 -17.94 -11.70 14.07
C THR A 199 -18.08 -11.42 15.56
N ALA A 200 -18.29 -12.49 16.33
CA ALA A 200 -18.26 -12.44 17.79
C ALA A 200 -16.93 -11.87 18.30
N ARG A 201 -16.89 -11.57 19.61
CA ARG A 201 -15.71 -10.95 20.21
C ARG A 201 -14.47 -11.80 19.99
N VAL A 202 -13.40 -11.18 19.52
CA VAL A 202 -12.12 -11.85 19.31
C VAL A 202 -11.23 -11.66 20.53
N ALA A 203 -10.66 -12.75 21.03
CA ALA A 203 -9.60 -12.70 22.02
C ALA A 203 -8.39 -13.49 21.50
N VAL A 204 -7.20 -12.94 21.74
CA VAL A 204 -5.93 -13.54 21.33
C VAL A 204 -4.99 -13.48 22.53
N SER A 205 -4.52 -14.63 22.99
CA SER A 205 -3.51 -14.71 24.04
C SER A 205 -2.37 -15.58 23.55
N PHE A 206 -1.13 -15.14 23.75
CA PHE A 206 0.04 -15.90 23.33
C PHE A 206 1.29 -15.63 24.15
N ASP A 207 2.16 -16.64 24.19
CA ASP A 207 3.56 -16.47 24.58
C ASP A 207 4.44 -16.48 23.32
N TYR A 208 5.32 -15.49 23.19
CA TYR A 208 6.30 -15.45 22.11
C TYR A 208 7.66 -16.00 22.54
N GLU A 209 8.36 -16.61 21.59
CA GLU A 209 9.75 -16.99 21.71
C GLU A 209 10.60 -15.97 20.96
N SER A 210 11.75 -15.58 21.53
CA SER A 210 12.66 -14.63 20.90
C SER A 210 14.12 -15.02 21.07
N ASP A 211 14.89 -14.88 19.99
CA ASP A 211 16.34 -14.81 20.00
C ASP A 211 16.77 -13.43 19.47
N GLY A 212 17.62 -12.74 20.24
CA GLY A 212 18.00 -11.35 19.96
C GLY A 212 17.06 -10.27 20.53
N PHE A 213 15.96 -10.64 21.20
CA PHE A 213 15.07 -9.70 21.89
C PHE A 213 14.80 -10.08 23.35
N ASP A 214 14.78 -9.09 24.22
CA ASP A 214 14.34 -9.19 25.61
C ASP A 214 12.94 -8.56 25.78
N PRO A 215 12.05 -9.17 26.59
CA PRO A 215 10.73 -8.62 26.85
C PRO A 215 10.82 -7.26 27.57
N VAL A 216 9.89 -6.35 27.27
CA VAL A 216 9.74 -5.07 27.97
C VAL A 216 8.38 -5.06 28.65
N GLY A 217 8.37 -4.92 29.99
CA GLY A 217 7.14 -4.89 30.78
C GLY A 217 7.12 -5.95 31.89
N GLY A 218 6.07 -5.93 32.72
CA GLY A 218 5.90 -6.83 33.86
C GLY A 218 5.41 -8.24 33.47
N ASP A 219 4.72 -8.37 32.34
CA ASP A 219 4.07 -9.62 31.90
C ASP A 219 5.03 -10.57 31.15
N GLY A 220 6.33 -10.22 31.12
CA GLY A 220 7.37 -11.03 30.47
C GLY A 220 7.10 -11.19 28.98
N ARG A 221 6.96 -12.44 28.52
CA ARG A 221 6.72 -12.78 27.10
C ARG A 221 5.26 -13.07 26.77
N HIS A 222 4.37 -12.83 27.73
CA HIS A 222 2.95 -13.04 27.55
C HIS A 222 2.30 -11.79 26.95
N VAL A 223 1.42 -11.97 25.98
CA VAL A 223 0.62 -10.91 25.37
C VAL A 223 -0.82 -11.36 25.29
N GLU A 224 -1.72 -10.53 25.80
CA GLU A 224 -3.15 -10.78 25.76
C GLU A 224 -3.88 -9.59 25.11
N PHE A 225 -4.75 -9.92 24.17
CA PHE A 225 -5.68 -9.03 23.53
C PHE A 225 -7.09 -9.55 23.78
N LEU A 226 -7.93 -8.70 24.34
CA LEU A 226 -9.37 -8.91 24.41
C LEU A 226 -10.06 -7.76 23.69
N GLU A 227 -10.92 -8.09 22.73
CA GLU A 227 -11.73 -7.08 22.06
C GLU A 227 -12.53 -6.24 23.08
N PRO A 228 -12.39 -4.90 23.07
CA PRO A 228 -13.14 -4.02 23.94
C PRO A 228 -14.65 -4.20 23.73
N GLY A 229 -15.40 -4.35 24.82
CA GLY A 229 -16.78 -4.79 24.72
C GLY A 229 -17.78 -3.84 24.04
N ASP A 230 -17.42 -2.56 23.93
CA ASP A 230 -18.30 -1.49 23.43
C ASP A 230 -17.88 -0.96 22.05
N GLY A 231 -16.94 -1.64 21.37
CA GLY A 231 -16.44 -1.27 20.06
C GLY A 231 -17.29 -1.82 18.91
N GLN A 232 -17.61 -0.98 17.92
CA GLN A 232 -18.06 -1.42 16.58
C GLN A 232 -16.91 -1.40 15.57
N ASP A 233 -15.67 -1.32 16.05
CA ASP A 233 -14.52 -1.28 15.16
C ASP A 233 -14.30 -2.66 14.52
N THR A 234 -13.94 -2.62 13.25
CA THR A 234 -13.59 -3.81 12.45
C THR A 234 -12.09 -4.07 12.43
N GLU A 235 -11.30 -3.17 13.03
CA GLU A 235 -9.85 -3.28 13.14
C GLU A 235 -9.40 -2.83 14.53
N TYR A 236 -8.63 -3.67 15.20
CA TYR A 236 -8.02 -3.39 16.49
C TYR A 236 -6.51 -3.54 16.41
N ARG A 237 -5.80 -2.71 17.16
CA ARG A 237 -4.34 -2.74 17.24
C ARG A 237 -3.91 -2.82 18.69
N LEU A 238 -3.13 -3.84 19.02
CA LEU A 238 -2.40 -3.94 20.28
C LEU A 238 -0.91 -3.83 19.97
N THR A 239 -0.22 -2.94 20.68
CA THR A 239 1.22 -2.77 20.54
C THR A 239 1.89 -3.19 21.84
N TYR A 240 2.91 -4.04 21.73
CA TYR A 240 3.80 -4.39 22.84
C TYR A 240 5.25 -4.17 22.38
N SER A 241 6.15 -3.93 23.33
CA SER A 241 7.53 -3.57 23.00
C SER A 241 8.51 -4.67 23.38
N VAL A 242 9.59 -4.77 22.62
CA VAL A 242 10.72 -5.67 22.89
C VAL A 242 12.02 -4.88 22.82
N LYS A 243 12.98 -5.19 23.69
CA LYS A 243 14.30 -4.58 23.69
C LYS A 243 15.24 -5.40 22.83
N VAL A 244 15.95 -4.75 21.92
CA VAL A 244 16.94 -5.38 21.05
C VAL A 244 18.21 -5.68 21.84
N LYS A 245 18.72 -6.91 21.76
CA LYS A 245 20.02 -7.28 22.33
C LYS A 245 21.15 -6.64 21.54
N ASP A 246 22.22 -6.23 22.23
CA ASP A 246 23.42 -5.71 21.58
C ASP A 246 24.20 -6.82 20.84
N ARG A 247 23.75 -7.11 19.62
CA ARG A 247 24.31 -8.10 18.70
C ARG A 247 24.27 -7.55 17.26
N PRO A 248 25.06 -6.52 16.94
CA PRO A 248 25.05 -5.92 15.61
C PRO A 248 25.41 -6.93 14.53
N ASP A 249 24.88 -6.69 13.34
CA ASP A 249 25.11 -7.47 12.12
C ASP A 249 24.68 -8.96 12.23
N THR A 250 23.63 -9.19 13.03
CA THR A 250 22.98 -10.50 13.20
C THR A 250 21.50 -10.45 12.82
N VAL A 251 20.88 -11.62 12.66
CA VAL A 251 19.44 -11.75 12.44
C VAL A 251 18.80 -12.23 13.74
N ALA A 252 17.91 -11.41 14.28
CA ALA A 252 17.07 -11.77 15.41
C ALA A 252 15.76 -12.40 14.93
N THR A 253 15.19 -13.25 15.78
CA THR A 253 13.93 -13.93 15.50
C THR A 253 12.94 -13.69 16.62
N LEU A 254 11.68 -13.52 16.23
CA LEU A 254 10.54 -13.55 17.14
C LEU A 254 9.53 -14.51 16.54
N SER A 255 9.18 -15.57 17.28
CA SER A 255 8.29 -16.62 16.82
C SER A 255 7.11 -16.81 17.75
N LEU A 256 5.98 -17.17 17.15
CA LEU A 256 4.74 -17.55 17.81
C LEU A 256 4.45 -19.00 17.42
N PRO A 257 4.90 -19.96 18.22
CA PRO A 257 4.56 -21.36 18.05
C PRO A 257 3.03 -21.56 18.06
N PRO A 258 2.46 -22.45 17.24
CA PRO A 258 1.01 -22.65 17.20
C PRO A 258 0.41 -23.03 18.55
N GLN A 259 1.18 -23.78 19.35
CA GLN A 259 0.77 -24.28 20.66
C GLN A 259 0.72 -23.19 21.73
N SER A 260 1.48 -22.10 21.57
CA SER A 260 1.49 -20.98 22.52
C SER A 260 0.39 -19.98 22.22
N VAL A 261 -0.28 -20.07 21.06
CA VAL A 261 -1.33 -19.14 20.67
C VAL A 261 -2.71 -19.71 21.00
N THR A 262 -3.52 -18.91 21.67
CA THR A 262 -4.94 -19.17 21.92
C THR A 262 -5.76 -18.07 21.27
N LEU A 263 -6.43 -18.42 20.17
CA LEU A 263 -7.41 -17.56 19.50
C LEU A 263 -8.82 -18.02 19.86
N THR A 264 -9.65 -17.12 20.35
CA THR A 264 -11.08 -17.35 20.58
C THR A 264 -11.92 -16.37 19.79
N ILE A 265 -12.99 -16.88 19.18
CA ILE A 265 -14.02 -16.10 18.51
C ILE A 265 -15.35 -16.43 19.20
N GLY A 266 -15.85 -15.48 20.00
CA GLY A 266 -16.91 -15.76 20.97
C GLY A 266 -16.44 -16.80 21.98
N ASP A 267 -17.18 -17.90 22.10
CA ASP A 267 -16.84 -19.00 23.01
C ASP A 267 -16.04 -20.13 22.31
N GLN A 268 -15.81 -20.02 21.00
CA GLN A 268 -15.14 -21.06 20.24
C GLN A 268 -13.64 -20.79 20.15
N ARG A 269 -12.84 -21.80 20.54
CA ARG A 269 -11.40 -21.80 20.30
C ARG A 269 -11.10 -22.19 18.87
N VAL A 270 -10.31 -21.37 18.19
CA VAL A 270 -9.89 -21.59 16.80
C VAL A 270 -8.48 -22.18 16.81
N PRO A 271 -8.26 -23.32 16.12
CA PRO A 271 -6.91 -23.90 16.01
C PRO A 271 -6.01 -23.02 15.15
N ILE A 272 -4.73 -22.96 15.52
CA ILE A 272 -3.66 -22.33 14.74
C ILE A 272 -2.78 -23.45 14.18
N ASP A 273 -2.60 -23.45 12.86
CA ASP A 273 -1.98 -24.59 12.15
C ASP A 273 -0.51 -24.34 11.76
N HIS A 274 -0.02 -23.10 11.88
CA HIS A 274 1.33 -22.71 11.48
C HIS A 274 1.95 -21.71 12.45
N ALA A 275 3.28 -21.77 12.57
CA ALA A 275 4.02 -20.80 13.36
C ALA A 275 4.15 -19.48 12.59
N ALA A 276 3.92 -18.35 13.25
CA ALA A 276 4.34 -17.06 12.73
C ALA A 276 5.79 -16.80 13.18
N VAL A 277 6.65 -16.42 12.24
CA VAL A 277 8.07 -16.16 12.52
C VAL A 277 8.48 -14.87 11.86
N HIS A 278 8.94 -13.94 12.68
CA HIS A 278 9.59 -12.71 12.26
C HIS A 278 11.10 -12.89 12.17
N LYS A 279 11.69 -12.32 11.11
CA LYS A 279 13.15 -12.23 10.94
C LYS A 279 13.54 -10.77 10.78
N VAL A 280 14.39 -10.30 11.68
CA VAL A 280 14.73 -8.88 11.81
C VAL A 280 16.24 -8.74 11.82
N ASP A 281 16.77 -7.89 10.95
CA ASP A 281 18.19 -7.59 10.88
C ASP A 281 18.55 -6.57 11.99
N ILE A 282 19.40 -6.97 12.94
CA ILE A 282 20.05 -6.04 13.88
C ILE A 282 21.26 -5.44 13.17
N ILE A 283 21.26 -4.12 12.98
CA ILE A 283 22.28 -3.43 12.18
C ILE A 283 23.01 -2.37 12.99
N SER A 284 24.30 -2.21 12.72
CA SER A 284 25.13 -1.16 13.33
C SER A 284 24.90 0.22 12.68
N GLN A 285 24.51 0.25 11.41
CA GLN A 285 24.23 1.47 10.65
C GLN A 285 22.83 2.04 10.92
N PRO A 286 22.56 3.33 10.64
CA PRO A 286 21.22 3.90 10.78
C PRO A 286 20.19 3.15 9.93
N VAL A 287 19.05 2.79 10.53
CA VAL A 287 17.94 2.07 9.88
C VAL A 287 17.50 2.71 8.57
N MET A 288 17.39 4.04 8.53
CA MET A 288 16.99 4.75 7.31
C MET A 288 17.99 4.57 6.15
N GLU A 289 19.29 4.55 6.45
CA GLU A 289 20.32 4.31 5.42
C GLU A 289 20.26 2.88 4.89
N ARG A 290 19.96 1.91 5.76
CA ARG A 290 19.77 0.51 5.36
C ARG A 290 18.56 0.37 4.44
N ILE A 291 17.43 0.98 4.80
CA ILE A 291 16.21 0.98 3.98
C ILE A 291 16.47 1.58 2.59
N LEU A 292 17.13 2.74 2.53
CA LEU A 292 17.48 3.38 1.26
C LEU A 292 18.43 2.51 0.43
N LYS A 293 19.43 1.90 1.07
CA LYS A 293 20.35 0.96 0.41
C LYS A 293 19.58 -0.23 -0.17
N THR A 294 18.69 -0.85 0.61
CA THR A 294 17.82 -1.95 0.16
C THR A 294 16.87 -1.54 -0.96
N TRP A 295 16.45 -0.27 -1.03
CA TRP A 295 15.67 0.24 -2.17
C TRP A 295 16.50 0.29 -3.45
N TYR A 296 17.71 0.84 -3.39
CA TYR A 296 18.56 1.09 -4.57
C TYR A 296 19.37 -0.13 -5.03
N GLU A 297 19.63 -1.12 -4.17
CA GLU A 297 20.39 -2.33 -4.51
C GLU A 297 19.54 -3.42 -5.20
N ARG A 298 18.24 -3.19 -5.38
CA ARG A 298 17.36 -4.13 -6.10
C ARG A 298 17.80 -4.26 -7.55
N SER A 299 17.62 -5.45 -8.12
CA SER A 299 17.80 -5.61 -9.56
C SER A 299 16.74 -4.80 -10.32
N LEU A 300 17.05 -4.41 -11.57
CA LEU A 300 16.10 -3.69 -12.41
C LEU A 300 14.80 -4.49 -12.61
N ASP A 301 14.89 -5.81 -12.79
CA ASP A 301 13.72 -6.68 -12.92
C ASP A 301 12.89 -6.67 -11.62
N GLN A 302 13.53 -6.76 -10.44
CA GLN A 302 12.83 -6.69 -9.14
C GLN A 302 12.13 -5.34 -8.92
N ALA A 303 12.81 -4.25 -9.28
CA ALA A 303 12.23 -2.92 -9.16
C ALA A 303 11.06 -2.73 -10.14
N ALA A 304 11.19 -3.24 -11.38
CA ALA A 304 10.18 -3.13 -12.43
C ALA A 304 8.92 -3.99 -12.20
N GLU A 305 9.07 -5.23 -11.74
CA GLU A 305 7.93 -6.14 -11.46
C GLU A 305 7.21 -5.78 -10.15
N GLY A 306 7.95 -5.19 -9.22
CA GLY A 306 7.48 -4.84 -7.90
C GLY A 306 7.17 -6.01 -7.00
N GLY A 307 6.54 -5.72 -5.87
CA GLY A 307 6.37 -6.66 -4.77
C GLY A 307 5.57 -7.94 -5.11
N VAL A 308 4.98 -8.01 -6.30
CA VAL A 308 4.09 -9.09 -6.74
C VAL A 308 4.93 -10.25 -7.27
N ARG A 309 4.96 -11.38 -6.54
CA ARG A 309 5.57 -12.62 -7.05
C ARG A 309 4.87 -13.02 -8.36
N SER A 310 5.65 -13.44 -9.35
CA SER A 310 5.24 -13.71 -10.74
C SER A 310 4.17 -14.80 -10.96
N GLY A 311 3.54 -15.33 -9.90
CA GLY A 311 2.56 -16.42 -9.95
C GLY A 311 1.09 -15.98 -9.90
N THR A 312 0.79 -14.74 -9.52
CA THR A 312 -0.59 -14.27 -9.30
C THR A 312 -1.02 -13.21 -10.32
N LEU A 313 -0.49 -13.26 -11.54
CA LEU A 313 -0.83 -12.31 -12.59
C LEU A 313 -2.06 -12.79 -13.38
N SER A 314 -3.24 -12.70 -12.76
CA SER A 314 -4.42 -12.31 -13.56
C SER A 314 -4.27 -10.80 -13.84
N GLY A 315 -4.75 -10.30 -14.98
CA GLY A 315 -4.59 -8.91 -15.41
C GLY A 315 -5.12 -7.86 -14.41
N GLU A 316 -5.81 -8.30 -13.36
CA GLU A 316 -6.42 -7.50 -12.32
C GLU A 316 -5.45 -7.08 -11.20
N ASN A 317 -4.23 -7.63 -11.09
CA ASN A 317 -3.32 -7.32 -9.96
C ASN A 317 -2.49 -6.02 -10.11
N ARG A 318 -2.93 -5.10 -10.97
CA ARG A 318 -2.30 -3.79 -11.22
C ARG A 318 -3.07 -2.67 -10.53
N ILE A 319 -3.25 -2.79 -9.22
CA ILE A 319 -4.18 -1.95 -8.46
C ILE A 319 -3.45 -1.11 -7.43
N ALA A 320 -3.85 0.15 -7.29
CA ALA A 320 -3.61 0.89 -6.06
C ALA A 320 -4.77 0.57 -5.10
N SER A 321 -4.47 -0.04 -3.96
CA SER A 321 -5.44 -0.34 -2.91
C SER A 321 -5.50 0.82 -1.92
N ALA A 322 -6.71 1.31 -1.65
CA ALA A 322 -7.01 2.22 -0.55
C ALA A 322 -7.91 1.48 0.44
N TRP A 323 -7.58 1.52 1.73
CA TRP A 323 -8.39 0.88 2.76
C TRP A 323 -9.69 1.67 2.95
N ILE A 324 -10.82 0.98 2.91
CA ILE A 324 -12.12 1.50 3.35
C ILE A 324 -12.61 0.63 4.49
N HIS A 325 -12.95 1.27 5.61
CA HIS A 325 -13.82 0.69 6.64
C HIS A 325 -15.20 1.32 6.49
N LEU A 326 -16.23 0.48 6.35
CA LEU A 326 -17.63 0.88 6.37
C LEU A 326 -18.21 0.54 7.74
N TYR A 327 -18.77 1.55 8.42
CA TYR A 327 -19.35 1.45 9.77
C TYR A 327 -20.85 1.05 9.74
N ASP A 328 -21.32 0.53 10.89
CA ASP A 328 -22.65 -0.05 11.18
C ASP A 328 -23.71 0.98 11.66
N ARG A 329 -24.98 0.53 11.59
CA ARG A 329 -26.35 1.05 11.87
C ARG A 329 -26.61 2.23 12.80
N ALA A 330 -25.62 2.80 13.50
CA ALA A 330 -25.82 3.85 14.50
C ALA A 330 -25.44 5.26 14.03
N GLY A 331 -25.13 5.45 12.74
CA GLY A 331 -25.01 6.80 12.13
C GLY A 331 -23.92 7.69 12.71
N ARG A 332 -22.85 7.11 13.28
CA ARG A 332 -21.70 7.88 13.79
C ARG A 332 -20.45 7.61 12.97
N ALA A 333 -20.25 8.41 11.92
CA ALA A 333 -18.95 8.55 11.28
C ALA A 333 -17.97 9.18 12.28
N ARG A 334 -16.96 8.41 12.74
CA ARG A 334 -15.89 8.94 13.58
C ARG A 334 -14.53 8.74 12.93
N SER A 335 -13.82 9.86 12.87
CA SER A 335 -12.53 10.14 12.26
C SER A 335 -11.59 8.95 12.02
N LEU A 336 -11.29 8.69 10.74
CA LEU A 336 -10.03 8.07 10.36
C LEU A 336 -8.91 9.06 10.68
N ARG A 337 -8.32 8.91 11.87
CA ARG A 337 -7.03 9.52 12.18
C ARG A 337 -6.01 8.89 11.23
N ARG A 338 -5.50 9.74 10.33
CA ARG A 338 -4.17 9.69 9.72
C ARG A 338 -3.33 8.54 10.27
N VAL A 339 -2.95 7.58 9.41
CA VAL A 339 -1.65 6.93 9.57
C VAL A 339 -0.64 8.07 9.47
N ARG A 340 -0.28 8.61 10.63
CA ARG A 340 0.77 9.61 10.76
C ARG A 340 1.97 8.89 10.17
N ALA A 341 2.47 9.36 9.03
CA ALA A 341 3.92 9.48 8.92
C ALA A 341 4.31 10.24 10.20
N GLU A 342 4.85 9.50 11.16
CA GLU A 342 5.31 10.08 12.41
C GLU A 342 6.17 11.27 12.04
N ARG A 343 5.91 12.41 12.70
CA ARG A 343 6.89 13.47 12.72
C ARG A 343 8.15 12.81 13.26
N LEU A 344 9.19 12.76 12.44
CA LEU A 344 10.56 12.56 12.87
C LEU A 344 10.75 13.32 14.20
N PRO A 345 11.26 12.68 15.26
CA PRO A 345 11.68 13.42 16.44
C PRO A 345 12.64 14.53 15.99
N ALA A 346 12.43 15.74 16.51
CA ALA A 346 13.22 16.92 16.18
C ALA A 346 14.70 16.83 16.59
N SER A 347 15.19 15.67 17.04
CA SER A 347 16.58 15.42 17.42
C SER A 347 17.47 14.91 16.28
N ALA A 348 16.94 14.59 15.10
CA ALA A 348 17.76 14.25 13.93
C ALA A 348 18.26 15.50 13.17
N ALA A 349 18.74 16.52 13.89
CA ALA A 349 19.59 17.54 13.31
C ALA A 349 21.01 16.97 13.22
N VAL A 350 21.27 16.14 12.20
CA VAL A 350 22.65 15.78 11.84
C VAL A 350 23.33 17.08 11.37
N PRO A 351 24.42 17.55 12.00
CA PRO A 351 25.16 18.67 11.47
C PRO A 351 25.74 18.24 10.12
N CYS A 352 25.28 18.88 9.04
CA CYS A 352 25.92 18.74 7.74
C CYS A 352 27.36 19.26 7.85
N GLY A 353 28.32 18.34 7.89
CA GLY A 353 29.72 18.66 7.65
C GLY A 353 29.90 19.31 6.27
N PRO A 354 30.88 20.21 6.10
CA PRO A 354 31.05 20.95 4.86
C PRO A 354 31.52 20.00 3.77
N GLY A 355 30.67 19.68 2.79
CA GLY A 355 31.14 19.03 1.55
C GLY A 355 30.19 18.11 0.77
N ARG A 356 29.03 17.69 1.27
CA ARG A 356 28.14 16.79 0.52
C ARG A 356 26.89 17.50 -0.01
N ARG A 357 26.75 17.56 -1.35
CA ARG A 357 25.58 18.14 -2.02
C ARG A 357 24.37 17.20 -1.86
N ALA A 358 23.39 17.60 -1.05
CA ALA A 358 22.08 16.96 -0.95
C ALA A 358 21.26 17.08 -2.25
N SER A 359 20.37 16.11 -2.50
CA SER A 359 19.53 16.04 -3.70
C SER A 359 18.57 17.25 -3.80
N PRO A 360 18.14 17.65 -5.02
CA PRO A 360 17.33 18.85 -5.24
C PRO A 360 15.98 18.86 -4.51
N PHE A 361 15.44 17.69 -4.14
CA PHE A 361 14.17 17.57 -3.44
C PHE A 361 14.22 18.13 -2.01
N PHE A 362 15.33 17.92 -1.29
CA PHE A 362 15.51 18.41 0.08
C PHE A 362 15.73 19.93 0.16
N ARG A 363 16.39 20.54 -0.84
CA ARG A 363 16.63 22.00 -0.88
C ARG A 363 15.35 22.84 -0.97
N ARG A 364 14.25 22.27 -1.46
CA ARG A 364 12.98 22.99 -1.64
C ARG A 364 12.18 23.09 -0.33
N VAL A 365 12.41 22.18 0.61
CA VAL A 365 11.73 22.15 1.92
C VAL A 365 12.40 23.08 2.93
N GLU A 366 13.72 23.29 2.84
CA GLU A 366 14.45 24.18 3.76
C GLU A 366 14.29 25.68 3.43
N ARG A 367 14.09 26.05 2.15
CA ARG A 367 13.96 27.46 1.74
C ARG A 367 12.59 28.11 2.02
N LEU A 368 11.62 27.35 2.53
CA LEU A 368 10.27 27.85 2.86
C LEU A 368 10.04 28.09 4.36
N ARG A 369 11.03 27.85 5.22
CA ARG A 369 10.88 27.93 6.69
C ARG A 369 10.83 29.34 7.33
N PRO A 370 11.24 30.48 6.71
CA PRO A 370 11.11 31.78 7.40
C PRO A 370 9.86 32.61 7.05
N ARG A 371 8.91 32.15 6.22
CA ARG A 371 7.76 32.99 5.79
C ARG A 371 6.38 32.63 6.36
N ILE A 372 6.24 31.56 7.14
CA ILE A 372 4.93 31.13 7.70
C ILE A 372 4.80 31.47 9.21
N ARG A 373 5.76 32.21 9.80
CA ARG A 373 5.75 32.55 11.23
C ARG A 373 5.29 33.99 11.55
N ARG A 374 4.69 34.71 10.59
CA ARG A 374 4.20 36.10 10.79
C ARG A 374 2.72 36.34 10.48
N GLU A 375 1.93 35.30 10.20
CA GLU A 375 0.47 35.46 9.91
C GLU A 375 -0.42 34.66 10.87
N ALA A 376 0.06 34.38 12.09
CA ALA A 376 -0.74 33.69 13.11
C ALA A 376 -0.85 34.46 14.45
N GLU A 377 -0.48 35.75 14.48
CA GLU A 377 -0.63 36.63 15.65
C GLU A 377 -1.24 38.01 15.26
N ALA A 378 -2.20 38.03 14.33
CA ALA A 378 -3.06 39.20 14.08
C ALA A 378 -4.53 38.76 13.95
#